data_AF-A0A194WT17-F1
#
_entry.id   AF-A0A194WT17-F1
#
_cell.length_a   1.000
_cell.length_b   1.000
_cell.length_c   1.000
_cell.angle_alpha   90.00
_cell.angle_beta   90.00
_cell.angle_gamma   90.00
#
_symmetry.space_group_name_H-M   'P 1'
#
loop_
_entity.id
_entity.type
_entity.pdbx_description
1 polymer ?
#
loop_
_entity_poly.entity_id
_entity_poly.type
_entity_poly.pdbx_seq_one_letter_code
_entity_poly.pdbx_strand_id
1 'polypeptide(L)'
;MAPSNFPGPVTLYTIGYAALKYPSLPPAPVNVPLGDQVGLLQHQLPHAQNHQIAQLASQYLNALLTYQTSSDPALHDPSTPQYYFSTAICLLNFLNTSPDVCKRIASHPTLLHDVVEKLLANDVVEKMKAVPRPGGANFPAATFDDDFGSLLQFLSTVLLYIDDPSSVHERFQDLIPKLRAWKREFRGSRVRTISNAADRLVGQIQGTDATMLKLIRGMQDSSLVCGVQSCGVRGAAGLTVCGTCKIQRYCGREHQKADWKFHKHICDKGLVEPED
;
A
#
# COMPACT_ATOMS: atom_id res chain seq x y z
N MET A 1 13.59 15.30 11.54
CA MET A 1 13.62 14.70 10.20
C MET A 1 14.70 15.44 9.46
N ALA A 2 15.63 14.78 8.78
CA ALA A 2 16.25 15.52 7.68
C ALA A 2 15.13 15.84 6.66
N PRO A 3 15.31 16.81 5.76
CA PRO A 3 14.39 17.03 4.65
C PRO A 3 14.01 15.69 4.00
N SER A 4 12.77 15.59 3.54
CA SER A 4 12.25 14.40 2.89
C SER A 4 13.19 13.98 1.75
N ASN A 5 13.92 12.88 1.92
CA ASN A 5 14.89 12.42 0.91
C ASN A 5 14.15 11.51 -0.09
N PHE A 6 13.19 12.07 -0.81
CA PHE A 6 12.51 11.41 -1.90
C PHE A 6 13.38 11.49 -3.18
N PRO A 7 13.41 10.44 -4.01
CA PRO A 7 14.26 10.42 -5.19
C PRO A 7 13.72 11.34 -6.30
N GLY A 8 14.64 12.03 -6.98
CA GLY A 8 14.33 12.85 -8.15
C GLY A 8 13.39 14.03 -7.83
N PRO A 9 12.43 14.36 -8.72
CA PRO A 9 11.52 15.48 -8.50
C PRO A 9 10.31 15.11 -7.62
N VAL A 10 10.23 13.85 -7.16
CA VAL A 10 9.08 13.36 -6.40
C VAL A 10 9.14 13.94 -4.98
N THR A 11 8.00 14.43 -4.50
CA THR A 11 7.85 14.98 -3.15
C THR A 11 6.73 14.26 -2.42
N LEU A 12 6.67 14.48 -1.10
CA LEU A 12 5.57 14.00 -0.28
C LEU A 12 4.21 14.52 -0.79
N TYR A 13 4.15 15.77 -1.25
CA TYR A 13 2.95 16.37 -1.82
C TYR A 13 2.57 15.71 -3.15
N THR A 14 3.51 15.55 -4.09
CA THR A 14 3.18 15.01 -5.43
C THR A 14 2.70 13.56 -5.37
N ILE A 15 3.22 12.77 -4.43
CA ILE A 15 2.75 11.39 -4.18
C ILE A 15 1.33 11.41 -3.63
N GLY A 16 1.06 12.23 -2.59
CA GLY A 16 -0.26 12.35 -2.00
C GLY A 16 -1.31 12.86 -2.97
N TYR A 17 -0.94 13.86 -3.78
CA TYR A 17 -1.79 14.40 -4.83
C TYR A 17 -2.18 13.32 -5.84
N ALA A 18 -1.21 12.58 -6.41
CA ALA A 18 -1.50 11.50 -7.34
C ALA A 18 -2.31 10.35 -6.72
N ALA A 19 -2.18 10.13 -5.41
CA ALA A 19 -2.95 9.11 -4.71
C ALA A 19 -4.42 9.50 -4.49
N LEU A 20 -4.70 10.78 -4.24
CA LEU A 20 -5.99 11.25 -3.74
C LEU A 20 -6.78 12.15 -4.70
N LYS A 21 -6.21 12.56 -5.84
CA LYS A 21 -6.84 13.50 -6.81
C LYS A 21 -7.10 12.88 -8.19
N TYR A 22 -7.28 11.58 -8.28
CA TYR A 22 -7.53 10.90 -9.56
C TYR A 22 -8.63 11.58 -10.41
N PRO A 23 -8.51 11.64 -11.76
CA PRO A 23 -7.41 11.16 -12.60
C PRO A 23 -6.26 12.17 -12.75
N SER A 24 -6.17 13.17 -11.88
CA SER A 24 -5.17 14.22 -12.02
C SER A 24 -3.76 13.70 -11.78
N LEU A 25 -2.86 14.03 -12.71
CA LEU A 25 -1.43 13.90 -12.51
C LEU A 25 -0.95 14.94 -11.48
N PRO A 26 0.15 14.67 -10.76
CA PRO A 26 0.78 15.71 -9.95
C PRO A 26 1.08 16.94 -10.81
N PRO A 27 1.01 18.15 -10.21
CA PRO A 27 1.35 19.36 -10.94
C PRO A 27 2.80 19.35 -11.46
N ALA A 28 3.06 20.20 -12.44
CA ALA A 28 4.40 20.44 -12.96
C ALA A 28 5.36 20.83 -11.81
N PRO A 29 6.65 20.42 -11.87
CA PRO A 29 7.31 19.77 -12.99
C PRO A 29 7.24 18.23 -12.99
N VAL A 30 6.56 17.61 -12.01
CA VAL A 30 6.55 16.15 -11.87
C VAL A 30 5.74 15.51 -12.99
N ASN A 31 4.43 15.80 -13.11
CA ASN A 31 3.56 15.24 -14.17
C ASN A 31 3.74 13.70 -14.37
N VAL A 32 3.97 12.95 -13.28
CA VAL A 32 4.27 11.51 -13.30
C VAL A 32 3.11 10.72 -12.66
N PRO A 33 2.60 9.65 -13.29
CA PRO A 33 1.60 8.78 -12.67
C PRO A 33 2.07 8.19 -11.33
N LEU A 34 1.12 7.86 -10.44
CA LEU A 34 1.47 7.33 -9.12
C LEU A 34 2.28 6.03 -9.20
N GLY A 35 1.95 5.13 -10.15
CA GLY A 35 2.63 3.84 -10.30
C GLY A 35 4.13 4.01 -10.53
N ASP A 36 4.52 4.94 -11.41
CA ASP A 36 5.92 5.28 -11.66
C ASP A 36 6.59 5.93 -10.45
N GLN A 37 5.88 6.82 -9.73
CA GLN A 37 6.39 7.40 -8.48
C GLN A 37 6.67 6.32 -7.44
N VAL A 38 5.74 5.38 -7.22
CA VAL A 38 5.92 4.23 -6.33
C VAL A 38 7.07 3.34 -6.80
N GLY A 39 7.20 3.12 -8.11
CA GLY A 39 8.33 2.40 -8.71
C GLY A 39 9.67 3.04 -8.32
N LEU A 40 9.80 4.37 -8.38
CA LEU A 40 11.03 5.06 -7.93
C LEU A 40 11.34 4.84 -6.45
N LEU A 41 10.32 4.80 -5.59
CA LEU A 41 10.48 4.49 -4.15
C LEU A 41 10.89 3.03 -3.91
N GLN A 42 10.38 2.11 -4.74
CA GLN A 42 10.70 0.69 -4.65
C GLN A 42 12.18 0.37 -4.94
N HIS A 43 12.85 1.20 -5.75
CA HIS A 43 14.27 1.05 -6.10
C HIS A 43 15.22 1.69 -5.07
N GLN A 44 14.71 2.33 -4.03
CA GLN A 44 15.55 2.89 -2.97
C GLN A 44 16.16 1.80 -2.11
N LEU A 45 17.32 2.10 -1.50
CA LEU A 45 17.91 1.21 -0.51
C LEU A 45 16.93 0.97 0.64
N PRO A 46 16.84 -0.25 1.20
CA PRO A 46 15.81 -0.62 2.19
C PRO A 46 15.70 0.36 3.36
N HIS A 47 16.82 0.87 3.87
CA HIS A 47 16.79 1.86 4.95
C HIS A 47 16.08 3.15 4.54
N ALA A 48 16.42 3.73 3.38
CA ALA A 48 15.81 4.97 2.89
C ALA A 48 14.32 4.76 2.61
N GLN A 49 13.98 3.62 2.00
CA GLN A 49 12.60 3.23 1.74
C GLN A 49 11.76 3.14 3.02
N ASN A 50 12.29 2.53 4.09
CA ASN A 50 11.57 2.42 5.37
C ASN A 50 11.25 3.79 5.98
N HIS A 51 12.17 4.76 5.89
CA HIS A 51 11.91 6.14 6.30
C HIS A 51 10.84 6.82 5.44
N GLN A 52 10.91 6.63 4.12
CA GLN A 52 9.91 7.17 3.18
C GLN A 52 8.52 6.60 3.45
N ILE A 53 8.41 5.29 3.70
CA ILE A 53 7.15 4.63 4.10
C ILE A 53 6.62 5.26 5.39
N ALA A 54 7.47 5.43 6.41
CA ALA A 54 7.04 6.03 7.68
C ALA A 54 6.53 7.47 7.51
N GLN A 55 7.18 8.28 6.66
CA GLN A 55 6.74 9.64 6.35
C GLN A 55 5.41 9.66 5.59
N LEU A 56 5.32 8.90 4.49
CA LEU A 56 4.12 8.80 3.67
C LEU A 56 2.92 8.31 4.48
N ALA A 57 3.09 7.21 5.22
CA ALA A 57 2.02 6.66 6.03
C ALA A 57 1.65 7.55 7.21
N SER A 58 2.63 8.26 7.82
CA SER A 58 2.32 9.26 8.86
C SER A 58 1.42 10.38 8.37
N GLN A 59 1.50 10.73 7.08
CA GLN A 59 0.69 11.77 6.48
C GLN A 59 -0.62 11.26 5.91
N TYR A 60 -0.56 10.23 5.09
CA TYR A 60 -1.66 9.90 4.19
C TYR A 60 -2.48 8.69 4.62
N LEU A 61 -2.03 7.86 5.56
CA LEU A 61 -2.70 6.58 5.83
C LEU A 61 -4.21 6.75 6.11
N ASN A 62 -4.58 7.64 7.03
CA ASN A 62 -5.99 7.88 7.36
C ASN A 62 -6.77 8.47 6.18
N ALA A 63 -6.16 9.38 5.40
CA ALA A 63 -6.79 9.96 4.23
C ALA A 63 -7.01 8.92 3.12
N LEU A 64 -6.05 8.04 2.87
CA LEU A 64 -6.13 6.94 1.90
C LEU A 64 -7.21 5.94 2.28
N LEU A 65 -7.27 5.55 3.55
CA LEU A 65 -8.30 4.65 4.07
C LEU A 65 -9.69 5.29 3.93
N THR A 66 -9.82 6.56 4.32
CA THR A 66 -11.08 7.32 4.19
C THR A 66 -11.54 7.42 2.74
N TYR A 67 -10.64 7.80 1.83
CA TYR A 67 -10.93 7.87 0.41
C TYR A 67 -11.37 6.51 -0.14
N GLN A 68 -10.64 5.43 0.16
CA GLN A 68 -10.93 4.10 -0.37
C GLN A 68 -12.29 3.54 0.08
N THR A 69 -12.80 3.99 1.23
CA THR A 69 -14.13 3.62 1.74
C THR A 69 -15.19 4.69 1.50
N SER A 70 -14.90 5.69 0.68
CA SER A 70 -15.81 6.81 0.41
C SER A 70 -16.85 6.45 -0.68
N SER A 71 -17.78 7.37 -0.90
CA SER A 71 -18.75 7.30 -2.00
C SER A 71 -18.25 7.94 -3.29
N ASP A 72 -16.93 8.12 -3.47
CA ASP A 72 -16.38 8.69 -4.71
C ASP A 72 -16.82 7.84 -5.92
N PRO A 73 -17.48 8.44 -6.94
CA PRO A 73 -18.02 7.68 -8.07
C PRO A 73 -16.99 6.82 -8.80
N ALA A 74 -15.72 7.25 -8.88
CA ALA A 74 -14.68 6.51 -9.57
C ALA A 74 -14.37 5.17 -8.89
N LEU A 75 -14.53 5.06 -7.57
CA LEU A 75 -14.32 3.81 -6.83
C LEU A 75 -15.45 2.78 -7.04
N HIS A 76 -16.58 3.24 -7.59
CA HIS A 76 -17.81 2.44 -7.78
C HIS A 76 -18.18 2.24 -9.25
N ASP A 77 -17.37 2.76 -10.19
CA ASP A 77 -17.58 2.61 -11.64
C ASP A 77 -16.66 1.53 -12.23
N PRO A 78 -17.19 0.33 -12.58
CA PRO A 78 -16.40 -0.78 -13.11
C PRO A 78 -15.82 -0.53 -14.50
N SER A 79 -16.15 0.59 -15.17
CA SER A 79 -15.48 1.01 -16.40
C SER A 79 -14.14 1.72 -16.16
N THR A 80 -13.83 2.04 -14.90
CA THR A 80 -12.62 2.77 -14.52
C THR A 80 -11.59 1.87 -13.84
N PRO A 81 -10.28 2.19 -13.93
CA PRO A 81 -9.26 1.44 -13.20
C PRO A 81 -9.36 1.65 -11.69
N GLN A 82 -9.94 2.77 -11.24
CA GLN A 82 -10.11 3.07 -9.81
C GLN A 82 -10.99 2.07 -9.08
N TYR A 83 -12.00 1.51 -9.76
CA TYR A 83 -12.84 0.47 -9.20
C TYR A 83 -12.04 -0.78 -8.81
N TYR A 84 -11.11 -1.22 -9.65
CA TYR A 84 -10.35 -2.47 -9.42
C TYR A 84 -9.10 -2.25 -8.57
N PHE A 85 -8.30 -1.25 -8.93
CA PHE A 85 -7.02 -0.96 -8.27
C PHE A 85 -6.79 0.56 -8.27
N SER A 86 -7.38 1.22 -7.28
CA SER A 86 -7.30 2.67 -7.13
C SER A 86 -5.88 3.16 -6.91
N THR A 87 -5.65 4.44 -7.17
CA THR A 87 -4.38 5.08 -6.81
C THR A 87 -4.15 5.04 -5.30
N ALA A 88 -5.21 5.08 -4.49
CA ALA A 88 -5.09 4.90 -3.06
C ALA A 88 -4.64 3.48 -2.67
N ILE A 89 -5.21 2.43 -3.26
CA ILE A 89 -4.76 1.04 -3.04
C ILE A 89 -3.32 0.87 -3.54
N CYS A 90 -2.94 1.48 -4.68
CA CYS A 90 -1.56 1.45 -5.17
C CYS A 90 -0.57 1.95 -4.11
N LEU A 91 -0.84 3.12 -3.50
CA LEU A 91 0.01 3.64 -2.44
C LEU A 91 -0.09 2.79 -1.16
N LEU A 92 -1.28 2.35 -0.75
CA LEU A 92 -1.44 1.46 0.42
C LEU A 92 -0.67 0.14 0.27
N ASN A 93 -0.60 -0.43 -0.94
CA ASN A 93 0.17 -1.64 -1.24
C ASN A 93 1.68 -1.41 -1.07
N PHE A 94 2.19 -0.23 -1.41
CA PHE A 94 3.57 0.13 -1.11
C PHE A 94 3.80 0.27 0.40
N LEU A 95 2.87 0.94 1.10
CA LEU A 95 3.01 1.27 2.52
C LEU A 95 2.81 0.06 3.45
N ASN A 96 2.02 -0.95 3.05
CA ASN A 96 1.72 -2.13 3.88
C ASN A 96 2.91 -3.09 4.10
N THR A 97 4.06 -2.78 3.50
CA THR A 97 5.35 -3.40 3.85
C THR A 97 5.79 -3.01 5.28
N SER A 98 5.29 -1.89 5.81
CA SER A 98 5.36 -1.56 7.22
C SER A 98 4.33 -2.35 8.03
N PRO A 99 4.73 -3.04 9.11
CA PRO A 99 3.80 -3.82 9.93
C PRO A 99 2.75 -2.93 10.63
N ASP A 100 3.07 -1.67 10.96
CA ASP A 100 2.11 -0.75 11.60
C ASP A 100 1.02 -0.32 10.62
N VAL A 101 1.40 -0.03 9.37
CA VAL A 101 0.44 0.27 8.30
C VAL A 101 -0.43 -0.94 8.02
N CYS A 102 0.19 -2.12 7.90
CA CYS A 102 -0.51 -3.35 7.58
C CYS A 102 -1.56 -3.70 8.64
N LYS A 103 -1.21 -3.64 9.93
CA LYS A 103 -2.16 -3.81 11.04
C LYS A 103 -3.30 -2.79 10.97
N ARG A 104 -3.01 -1.54 10.59
CA ARG A 104 -4.05 -0.53 10.48
C ARG A 104 -4.99 -0.85 9.33
N ILE A 105 -4.50 -1.23 8.15
CA ILE A 105 -5.35 -1.65 7.03
C ILE A 105 -6.19 -2.87 7.43
N ALA A 106 -5.60 -3.89 8.07
CA ALA A 106 -6.29 -5.08 8.55
C ALA A 106 -7.46 -4.76 9.50
N SER A 107 -7.38 -3.67 10.25
CA SER A 107 -8.46 -3.19 11.11
C SER A 107 -9.61 -2.46 10.39
N HIS A 108 -9.61 -2.38 9.05
CA HIS A 108 -10.67 -1.77 8.23
C HIS A 108 -11.38 -2.85 7.39
N PRO A 109 -12.33 -3.60 7.96
CA PRO A 109 -12.95 -4.74 7.29
C PRO A 109 -13.71 -4.35 6.02
N THR A 110 -14.30 -3.14 5.97
CA THR A 110 -15.06 -2.66 4.80
C THR A 110 -14.20 -2.55 3.55
N LEU A 111 -12.96 -2.06 3.68
CA LEU A 111 -12.01 -1.96 2.56
C LEU A 111 -11.70 -3.35 2.01
N LEU A 112 -11.38 -4.30 2.89
CA LEU A 112 -11.00 -5.64 2.48
C LEU A 112 -12.18 -6.44 1.94
N HIS A 113 -13.37 -6.25 2.51
CA HIS A 113 -14.62 -6.81 2.02
C HIS A 113 -14.86 -6.40 0.56
N ASP A 114 -14.76 -5.10 0.25
CA ASP A 114 -14.94 -4.58 -1.12
C ASP A 114 -13.92 -5.19 -2.11
N VAL A 115 -12.65 -5.29 -1.71
CA VAL A 115 -11.61 -5.94 -2.53
C VAL A 115 -11.95 -7.41 -2.79
N VAL A 116 -12.41 -8.14 -1.77
CA VAL A 116 -12.76 -9.56 -1.89
C VAL A 116 -14.01 -9.75 -2.76
N GLU A 117 -15.04 -8.92 -2.59
CA GLU A 117 -16.24 -8.94 -3.44
C GLU A 117 -15.89 -8.78 -4.92
N LYS A 118 -15.03 -7.80 -5.23
CA LYS A 118 -14.53 -7.58 -6.60
C LYS A 118 -13.78 -8.79 -7.13
N LEU A 119 -12.92 -9.42 -6.33
CA LEU A 119 -12.19 -10.63 -6.71
C LEU A 119 -13.11 -11.85 -6.86
N LEU A 120 -14.23 -11.91 -6.15
CA LEU A 120 -15.22 -12.98 -6.25
C LEU A 120 -16.05 -12.89 -7.53
N ALA A 121 -16.22 -11.71 -8.13
CA ALA A 121 -16.94 -11.54 -9.40
C ALA A 121 -16.37 -12.44 -10.52
N ASN A 122 -17.23 -13.20 -11.19
CA ASN A 122 -16.83 -14.24 -12.15
C ASN A 122 -16.06 -13.68 -13.36
N ASP A 123 -16.33 -12.44 -13.72
CA ASP A 123 -15.78 -11.73 -14.89
C ASP A 123 -14.72 -10.68 -14.51
N VAL A 124 -14.18 -10.75 -13.29
CA VAL A 124 -13.21 -9.75 -12.78
C VAL A 124 -11.99 -9.63 -13.68
N VAL A 125 -11.45 -10.73 -14.19
CA VAL A 125 -10.26 -10.73 -15.04
C VAL A 125 -10.58 -10.10 -16.40
N GLU A 126 -11.66 -10.52 -17.02
CA GLU A 126 -12.11 -10.04 -18.32
C GLU A 126 -12.43 -8.54 -18.28
N LYS A 127 -13.22 -8.10 -17.29
CA LYS A 127 -13.55 -6.69 -17.14
C LYS A 127 -12.34 -5.84 -16.81
N MET A 128 -11.48 -6.28 -15.88
CA MET A 128 -10.29 -5.53 -15.51
C MET A 128 -9.26 -5.45 -16.66
N LYS A 129 -9.21 -6.45 -17.55
CA LYS A 129 -8.44 -6.39 -18.81
C LYS A 129 -9.01 -5.37 -19.80
N ALA A 130 -10.34 -5.23 -19.86
CA ALA A 130 -11.02 -4.33 -20.79
C ALA A 130 -10.94 -2.85 -20.38
N VAL A 131 -10.66 -2.55 -19.11
CA VAL A 131 -10.56 -1.18 -18.62
C VAL A 131 -9.33 -0.46 -19.18
N PRO A 132 -9.50 0.70 -19.85
CA PRO A 132 -8.38 1.52 -20.28
C PRO A 132 -7.71 2.18 -19.07
N ARG A 133 -6.37 2.14 -19.04
CA ARG A 133 -5.57 2.77 -17.98
C ARG A 133 -4.94 4.05 -18.53
N PRO A 134 -4.99 5.16 -17.79
CA PRO A 134 -4.34 6.39 -18.22
C PRO A 134 -2.83 6.20 -18.21
N GLY A 135 -2.18 6.58 -19.31
CA GLY A 135 -0.73 6.79 -19.39
C GLY A 135 -0.40 8.27 -19.45
N GLY A 136 0.88 8.62 -19.31
CA GLY A 136 1.40 9.96 -19.55
C GLY A 136 2.12 10.03 -20.91
N ALA A 137 2.42 11.24 -21.37
CA ALA A 137 3.18 11.44 -22.63
C ALA A 137 4.52 10.68 -22.66
N ASN A 138 5.15 10.52 -21.50
CA ASN A 138 6.43 9.84 -21.32
C ASN A 138 6.35 8.58 -20.44
N PHE A 139 5.14 8.21 -19.98
CA PHE A 139 4.95 7.12 -19.03
C PHE A 139 3.93 6.14 -19.59
N PRO A 140 4.31 4.88 -19.88
CA PRO A 140 3.36 3.91 -20.39
C PRO A 140 2.24 3.72 -19.38
N ALA A 141 1.03 3.48 -19.88
CA ALA A 141 -0.07 3.09 -19.01
C ALA A 141 0.29 1.79 -18.27
N ALA A 142 -0.15 1.68 -17.01
CA ALA A 142 -0.09 0.41 -16.28
C ALA A 142 -0.79 -0.68 -17.08
N THR A 143 -0.35 -1.92 -16.92
CA THR A 143 -1.01 -3.07 -17.54
C THR A 143 -1.99 -3.74 -16.59
N PHE A 144 -2.88 -4.57 -17.11
CA PHE A 144 -3.70 -5.46 -16.29
C PHE A 144 -2.84 -6.30 -15.34
N ASP A 145 -1.73 -6.86 -15.83
CA ASP A 145 -0.88 -7.76 -15.05
C ASP A 145 -0.24 -7.05 -13.85
N ASP A 146 0.13 -5.77 -14.03
CA ASP A 146 0.72 -4.94 -12.97
C ASP A 146 -0.29 -4.68 -11.84
N ASP A 147 -1.50 -4.22 -12.19
CA ASP A 147 -2.55 -3.89 -11.23
C ASP A 147 -3.08 -5.15 -10.53
N PHE A 148 -3.37 -6.21 -11.30
CA PHE A 148 -3.96 -7.43 -10.75
C PHE A 148 -2.96 -8.15 -9.85
N GLY A 149 -1.69 -8.23 -10.26
CA GLY A 149 -0.62 -8.76 -9.42
C GLY A 149 -0.45 -7.95 -8.13
N SER A 150 -0.53 -6.61 -8.22
CA SER A 150 -0.43 -5.72 -7.06
C SER A 150 -1.63 -5.82 -6.13
N LEU A 151 -2.84 -6.01 -6.65
CA LEU A 151 -4.06 -6.22 -5.84
C LEU A 151 -3.99 -7.53 -5.06
N LEU A 152 -3.55 -8.62 -5.69
CA LEU A 152 -3.34 -9.90 -5.00
C LEU A 152 -2.22 -9.82 -3.96
N GLN A 153 -1.12 -9.11 -4.29
CA GLN A 153 -0.05 -8.85 -3.34
C GLN A 153 -0.54 -8.04 -2.14
N PHE A 154 -1.34 -7.00 -2.37
CA PHE A 154 -1.95 -6.18 -1.34
C PHE A 154 -2.75 -7.03 -0.36
N LEU A 155 -3.69 -7.82 -0.88
CA LEU A 155 -4.53 -8.70 -0.05
C LEU A 155 -3.68 -9.72 0.70
N SER A 156 -2.69 -10.34 0.04
CA SER A 156 -1.80 -11.33 0.65
C SER A 156 -1.01 -10.74 1.81
N THR A 157 -0.49 -9.52 1.67
CA THR A 157 0.27 -8.87 2.76
C THR A 157 -0.63 -8.54 3.94
N VAL A 158 -1.86 -8.04 3.70
CA VAL A 158 -2.79 -7.66 4.77
C VAL A 158 -3.31 -8.88 5.54
N LEU A 159 -3.58 -10.01 4.86
CA LEU A 159 -3.99 -11.26 5.51
C LEU A 159 -2.97 -11.79 6.53
N LEU A 160 -1.70 -11.39 6.43
CA LEU A 160 -0.71 -11.74 7.46
C LEU A 160 -1.09 -11.19 8.84
N TYR A 161 -1.95 -10.18 8.95
CA TYR A 161 -2.37 -9.57 10.22
C TYR A 161 -3.84 -9.82 10.56
N ILE A 162 -4.48 -10.77 9.89
CA ILE A 162 -5.87 -11.17 10.14
C ILE A 162 -5.83 -12.60 10.67
N ASP A 163 -6.40 -12.81 11.86
CA ASP A 163 -6.35 -14.11 12.51
C ASP A 163 -7.37 -15.10 11.91
N ASP A 164 -8.54 -14.61 11.47
CA ASP A 164 -9.54 -15.40 10.74
C ASP A 164 -9.92 -14.70 9.42
N PRO A 165 -9.50 -15.22 8.25
CA PRO A 165 -9.89 -14.65 6.95
C PRO A 165 -11.40 -14.55 6.73
N SER A 166 -12.20 -15.41 7.38
CA SER A 166 -13.66 -15.40 7.28
C SER A 166 -14.27 -14.15 7.94
N SER A 167 -13.53 -13.49 8.85
CA SER A 167 -13.95 -12.22 9.45
C SER A 167 -13.88 -11.06 8.46
N VAL A 168 -13.20 -11.22 7.32
CA VAL A 168 -13.15 -10.22 6.25
C VAL A 168 -14.37 -10.33 5.35
N HIS A 169 -14.74 -11.55 4.99
CA HIS A 169 -15.80 -11.83 4.05
C HIS A 169 -16.31 -13.26 4.22
N GLU A 170 -17.62 -13.49 4.27
CA GLU A 170 -18.20 -14.83 4.48
C GLU A 170 -17.80 -15.84 3.40
N ARG A 171 -17.71 -15.39 2.15
CA ARG A 171 -17.31 -16.18 0.98
C ARG A 171 -15.80 -16.16 0.69
N PHE A 172 -14.94 -15.83 1.65
CA PHE A 172 -13.49 -15.75 1.40
C PHE A 172 -12.92 -17.06 0.83
N GLN A 173 -13.43 -18.21 1.31
CA GLN A 173 -13.03 -19.54 0.85
C GLN A 173 -13.33 -19.79 -0.65
N ASP A 174 -14.35 -19.12 -1.20
CA ASP A 174 -14.73 -19.22 -2.63
C ASP A 174 -13.65 -18.65 -3.56
N LEU A 175 -12.67 -17.89 -3.04
CA LEU A 175 -11.53 -17.43 -3.82
C LEU A 175 -10.54 -18.56 -4.15
N ILE A 176 -10.46 -19.64 -3.36
CA ILE A 176 -9.44 -20.69 -3.54
C ILE A 176 -9.45 -21.29 -4.95
N PRO A 177 -10.59 -21.73 -5.52
CA PRO A 177 -10.63 -22.25 -6.88
C PRO A 177 -10.12 -21.25 -7.92
N LYS A 178 -10.48 -19.96 -7.77
CA LYS A 178 -10.07 -18.87 -8.67
C LYS A 178 -8.57 -18.61 -8.57
N LEU A 179 -8.03 -18.50 -7.37
CA LEU A 179 -6.59 -18.33 -7.11
C LEU A 179 -5.77 -19.48 -7.71
N ARG A 180 -6.23 -20.73 -7.57
CA ARG A 180 -5.57 -21.89 -8.21
C ARG A 180 -5.63 -21.84 -9.72
N ALA A 181 -6.74 -21.37 -10.30
CA ALA A 181 -6.86 -21.17 -11.74
C ALA A 181 -5.89 -20.07 -12.23
N TRP A 182 -5.89 -18.90 -11.59
CA TRP A 182 -5.01 -17.78 -11.92
C TRP A 182 -3.53 -18.13 -11.73
N LYS A 183 -3.17 -18.88 -10.68
CA LYS A 183 -1.79 -19.40 -10.50
C LYS A 183 -1.31 -20.15 -11.74
N ARG A 184 -2.16 -21.01 -12.32
CA ARG A 184 -1.86 -21.80 -13.52
C ARG A 184 -1.85 -20.95 -14.78
N GLU A 185 -2.88 -20.14 -14.99
CA GLU A 185 -3.05 -19.27 -16.16
C GLU A 185 -1.87 -18.29 -16.29
N PHE A 186 -1.51 -17.61 -15.19
CA PHE A 186 -0.49 -16.57 -15.20
C PHE A 186 0.91 -17.06 -14.82
N ARG A 187 1.16 -18.38 -14.82
CA ARG A 187 2.49 -18.95 -14.53
C ARG A 187 3.57 -18.43 -15.49
N GLY A 188 3.18 -18.15 -16.74
CA GLY A 188 4.05 -17.62 -17.79
C GLY A 188 3.94 -16.11 -18.03
N SER A 189 3.16 -15.38 -17.22
CA SER A 189 3.09 -13.91 -17.34
C SER A 189 4.46 -13.29 -17.09
N ARG A 190 4.71 -12.14 -17.73
CA ARG A 190 5.88 -11.30 -17.47
C ARG A 190 5.95 -10.91 -15.98
N VAL A 191 4.79 -10.72 -15.34
CA VAL A 191 4.68 -10.37 -13.93
C VAL A 191 4.40 -11.64 -13.13
N ARG A 192 5.48 -12.25 -12.60
CA ARG A 192 5.37 -13.45 -11.74
C ARG A 192 4.57 -13.23 -10.45
N THR A 193 4.34 -11.97 -10.08
CA THR A 193 3.61 -11.58 -8.87
C THR A 193 2.22 -12.19 -8.81
N ILE A 194 1.49 -12.32 -9.93
CA ILE A 194 0.14 -12.92 -9.94
C ILE A 194 0.20 -14.37 -9.44
N SER A 195 1.03 -15.20 -10.07
CA SER A 195 1.15 -16.62 -9.71
C SER A 195 1.65 -16.82 -8.28
N ASN A 196 2.66 -16.03 -7.87
CA ASN A 196 3.22 -16.08 -6.53
C ASN A 196 2.24 -15.63 -5.44
N ALA A 197 1.53 -14.52 -5.67
CA ALA A 197 0.56 -13.99 -4.71
C ALA A 197 -0.69 -14.89 -4.62
N ALA A 198 -1.16 -15.43 -5.74
CA ALA A 198 -2.27 -16.39 -5.74
C ALA A 198 -1.94 -17.65 -4.93
N ASP A 199 -0.72 -18.19 -5.07
CA ASP A 199 -0.28 -19.36 -4.29
C ASP A 199 -0.22 -19.07 -2.79
N ARG A 200 0.36 -17.93 -2.41
CA ARG A 200 0.41 -17.52 -1.00
C ARG A 200 -0.98 -17.31 -0.42
N LEU A 201 -1.88 -16.66 -1.16
CA LEU A 201 -3.27 -16.45 -0.73
C LEU A 201 -3.98 -17.78 -0.47
N VAL A 202 -3.81 -18.80 -1.33
CA VAL A 202 -4.38 -20.13 -1.06
C VAL A 202 -3.87 -20.68 0.27
N GLY A 203 -2.57 -20.62 0.54
CA GLY A 203 -2.00 -21.06 1.82
C GLY A 203 -2.49 -20.24 3.02
N GLN A 204 -2.68 -18.93 2.85
CA GLN A 204 -3.21 -18.05 3.89
C GLN A 204 -4.67 -18.35 4.24
N ILE A 205 -5.51 -18.57 3.23
CA ILE A 205 -6.94 -18.87 3.40
C ILE A 205 -7.15 -20.25 4.01
N GLN A 206 -6.32 -21.23 3.63
CA GLN A 206 -6.40 -22.60 4.15
C GLN A 206 -5.74 -22.75 5.54
N GLY A 207 -5.19 -21.66 6.09
CA GLY A 207 -4.45 -21.64 7.34
C GLY A 207 -2.95 -21.67 7.09
N THR A 208 -2.28 -20.60 7.52
CA THR A 208 -0.80 -20.55 7.56
C THR A 208 -0.32 -21.06 8.91
N ASP A 209 0.75 -21.84 8.90
CA ASP A 209 1.42 -22.27 10.12
C ASP A 209 1.77 -21.07 11.02
N ALA A 210 1.41 -21.13 12.29
CA ALA A 210 1.58 -20.02 13.23
C ALA A 210 3.05 -19.65 13.44
N THR A 211 3.98 -20.60 13.31
CA THR A 211 5.42 -20.34 13.43
C THR A 211 5.92 -19.58 12.20
N MET A 212 5.52 -20.01 11.00
CA MET A 212 5.79 -19.30 9.75
C MET A 212 5.22 -17.88 9.78
N LEU A 213 3.99 -17.70 10.28
CA LEU A 213 3.37 -16.38 10.40
C LEU A 213 4.15 -15.46 11.34
N LYS A 214 4.59 -15.97 12.50
CA LYS A 214 5.46 -15.23 13.44
C LYS A 214 6.79 -14.87 12.78
N LEU A 215 7.39 -15.77 12.02
CA LEU A 215 8.65 -15.51 11.30
C LEU A 215 8.47 -14.37 10.29
N ILE A 216 7.42 -14.43 9.45
CA ILE A 216 7.14 -13.40 8.44
C ILE A 216 6.87 -12.05 9.10
N ARG A 217 6.02 -12.02 10.13
CA ARG A 217 5.74 -10.79 10.90
C ARG A 217 7.02 -10.22 11.55
N GLY A 218 7.90 -11.09 12.07
CA GLY A 218 9.20 -10.69 12.63
C GLY A 218 10.16 -10.10 11.59
N MET A 219 10.16 -10.62 10.36
CA MET A 219 10.89 -10.01 9.25
C MET A 219 10.34 -8.61 8.93
N GLN A 220 9.02 -8.43 8.92
CA GLN A 220 8.41 -7.11 8.71
C GLN A 220 8.72 -6.15 9.86
N ASP A 221 8.77 -6.61 11.11
CA ASP A 221 9.15 -5.76 12.24
C ASP A 221 10.56 -5.17 12.08
N SER A 222 11.48 -5.86 11.39
CA SER A 222 12.82 -5.34 11.10
C SER A 222 12.84 -4.14 10.15
N SER A 223 11.74 -3.88 9.42
CA SER A 223 11.60 -2.70 8.56
C SER A 223 11.30 -1.43 9.35
N LEU A 224 10.87 -1.54 10.61
CA LEU A 224 10.60 -0.38 11.46
C LEU A 224 11.89 0.36 11.82
N VAL A 225 11.89 1.68 11.65
CA VAL A 225 13.05 2.55 11.87
C VAL A 225 12.70 3.72 12.78
N CYS A 226 13.69 4.23 13.52
CA CYS A 226 13.57 5.50 14.23
C CYS A 226 13.44 6.67 13.24
N GLY A 227 12.60 7.68 13.49
CA GLY A 227 12.37 8.81 12.57
C GLY A 227 13.55 9.78 12.37
N VAL A 228 14.59 9.66 13.18
CA VAL A 228 15.85 10.38 12.97
C VAL A 228 16.71 9.55 12.01
N GLN A 229 16.93 10.05 10.79
CA GLN A 229 17.62 9.32 9.71
C GLN A 229 19.04 8.83 10.06
N SER A 230 19.78 9.56 10.90
CA SER A 230 21.11 9.16 11.35
C SER A 230 21.10 8.10 12.46
N CYS A 231 19.92 7.77 13.00
CA CYS A 231 19.78 6.76 14.04
C CYS A 231 19.73 5.36 13.41
N GLY A 232 20.60 4.46 13.88
CA GLY A 232 20.65 3.07 13.43
C GLY A 232 19.67 2.12 14.12
N VAL A 233 18.85 2.59 15.07
CA VAL A 233 17.91 1.74 15.82
C VAL A 233 16.74 1.32 14.94
N ARG A 234 16.47 0.01 14.93
CA ARG A 234 15.42 -0.64 14.11
C ARG A 234 14.68 -1.70 14.92
N GLY A 235 13.57 -2.18 14.38
CA GLY A 235 12.77 -3.22 15.02
C GLY A 235 11.79 -2.66 16.04
N ALA A 236 10.65 -3.31 16.20
CA ALA A 236 9.60 -2.86 17.12
C ALA A 236 10.07 -2.76 18.58
N ALA A 237 10.92 -3.67 19.05
CA ALA A 237 11.30 -3.80 20.46
C ALA A 237 12.04 -2.57 21.02
N GLY A 238 12.84 -1.88 20.20
CA GLY A 238 13.63 -0.72 20.61
C GLY A 238 12.97 0.63 20.31
N LEU A 239 11.70 0.63 19.90
CA LEU A 239 11.05 1.78 19.30
C LEU A 239 9.66 2.06 19.90
N THR A 240 9.49 3.27 20.41
CA THR A 240 8.18 3.83 20.80
C THR A 240 7.46 4.42 19.58
N VAL A 241 6.13 4.36 19.56
CA VAL A 241 5.31 4.87 18.46
C VAL A 241 4.79 6.28 18.76
N CYS A 242 4.70 7.12 17.73
CA CYS A 242 4.09 8.44 17.82
C CYS A 242 2.65 8.32 18.32
N GLY A 243 2.29 9.14 19.31
CA GLY A 243 0.98 9.10 19.95
C GLY A 243 -0.19 9.48 19.04
N THR A 244 0.05 10.26 18.00
CA THR A 244 -0.97 10.78 17.08
C THR A 244 -1.14 9.88 15.85
N CYS A 245 -0.20 9.88 14.91
CA CYS A 245 -0.36 9.11 13.68
C CYS A 245 -0.25 7.58 13.86
N LYS A 246 0.31 7.11 14.98
CA LYS A 246 0.59 5.68 15.25
C LYS A 246 1.49 4.98 14.23
N ILE A 247 2.22 5.73 13.41
CA ILE A 247 3.11 5.21 12.35
C ILE A 247 4.57 5.53 12.64
N GLN A 248 4.92 6.80 12.81
CA GLN A 248 6.30 7.19 13.03
C GLN A 248 6.79 6.65 14.38
N ARG A 249 7.98 6.05 14.38
CA ARG A 249 8.60 5.46 15.57
C ARG A 249 9.89 6.17 15.99
N TYR A 250 10.24 6.07 17.27
CA TYR A 250 11.43 6.69 17.87
C TYR A 250 12.03 5.81 18.95
N CYS A 251 13.37 5.72 19.03
CA CYS A 251 14.06 4.99 20.09
C CYS A 251 14.03 5.70 21.45
N GLY A 252 13.47 6.91 21.52
CA GLY A 252 13.30 7.67 22.76
C GLY A 252 12.70 9.05 22.51
N ARG A 253 12.31 9.71 23.62
CA ARG A 253 11.65 11.03 23.61
C ARG A 253 12.52 12.12 22.98
N GLU A 254 13.84 12.03 23.13
CA GLU A 254 14.77 13.02 22.56
C GLU A 254 14.77 13.01 21.02
N HIS A 255 14.75 11.82 20.41
CA HIS A 255 14.62 11.70 18.95
C HIS A 255 13.25 12.14 18.45
N GLN A 256 12.18 11.87 19.20
CA GLN A 256 10.86 12.40 18.88
C GLN A 256 10.84 13.93 18.89
N LYS A 257 11.39 14.57 19.94
CA LYS A 257 11.49 16.04 20.03
C LYS A 257 12.33 16.62 18.88
N ALA A 258 13.47 16.01 18.58
CA ALA A 258 14.35 16.44 17.50
C ALA A 258 13.68 16.33 16.11
N ASP A 259 12.84 15.31 15.94
CA ASP A 259 12.06 15.09 14.73
C ASP A 259 10.83 16.00 14.62
N TRP A 260 10.26 16.39 15.77
CA TRP A 260 8.96 17.08 15.88
C TRP A 260 8.88 18.37 15.05
N LYS A 261 9.97 19.14 14.96
CA LYS A 261 10.02 20.35 14.12
C LYS A 261 9.61 20.12 12.66
N PHE A 262 9.75 18.90 12.16
CA PHE A 262 9.31 18.49 10.83
C PHE A 262 8.06 17.61 10.89
N HIS A 263 8.05 16.60 11.77
CA HIS A 263 6.95 15.63 11.83
C HIS A 263 5.58 16.27 12.09
N LYS A 264 5.51 17.34 12.88
CA LYS A 264 4.27 18.06 13.16
C LYS A 264 3.53 18.57 11.91
N HIS A 265 4.26 18.80 10.82
CA HIS A 265 3.70 19.28 9.55
C HIS A 265 3.10 18.17 8.70
N ILE A 266 3.40 16.91 9.00
CA ILE A 266 2.92 15.76 8.24
C ILE A 266 2.10 14.79 9.11
N CYS A 267 2.20 14.86 10.43
CA CYS A 267 1.54 13.93 11.35
C CYS A 267 0.02 14.02 11.23
N ASP A 268 -0.58 12.99 10.63
CA ASP A 268 -2.03 12.83 10.43
C ASP A 268 -2.69 14.02 9.71
N LYS A 269 -2.04 14.50 8.64
CA LYS A 269 -2.48 15.70 7.91
C LYS A 269 -3.25 15.43 6.63
N GLY A 270 -3.14 14.24 6.04
CA GLY A 270 -3.67 13.97 4.71
C GLY A 270 -3.01 14.86 3.64
N LEU A 271 -3.76 15.15 2.58
CA LEU A 271 -3.32 16.08 1.55
C LEU A 271 -3.52 17.52 2.01
N VAL A 272 -2.41 18.25 2.10
CA VAL A 272 -2.38 19.69 2.39
C VAL A 272 -1.86 20.37 1.13
N GLU A 273 -2.67 21.23 0.54
CA GLU A 273 -2.26 22.04 -0.60
C GLU A 273 -1.21 23.07 -0.13
N PRO A 274 -0.15 23.32 -0.91
CA PRO A 274 0.79 24.40 -0.61
C PRO A 274 0.04 25.73 -0.51
N GLU A 275 0.41 26.56 0.46
CA GLU A 275 -0.03 27.96 0.48
C GLU A 275 0.70 28.69 -0.66
N ASP A 276 -0.07 29.40 -1.50
CA ASP A 276 0.44 30.20 -2.64
C ASP A 276 1.40 31.33 -2.20
#